data_AF-R9PRN1-F1
#
_entry.id   AF-R9PRN1-F1
#
_cell.length_a   1.000
_cell.length_b   1.000
_cell.length_c   1.000
_cell.angle_alpha   90.00
_cell.angle_beta   90.00
_cell.angle_gamma   90.00
#
_symmetry.space_group_name_H-M   'P 1'
#
loop_
_entity.id
_entity.type
_entity.pdbx_description
1 polymer ?
#
loop_
_entity_poly.entity_id
_entity_poly.type
_entity_poly.pdbx_seq_one_letter_code
_entity_poly.pdbx_strand_id
1 'polypeptide(L)'
;MDKSLTQVHCNRCECSTTTDKVNGWRVFLYNGLELPLRRTLGWCKQCEALVTAEEFRDINLIIKEMGELVRQVSALEKTLKTNYWQRLLNRKLRRVRRRSVENLLTLGAELDVARQRANKARCVCCDSLDVEVIDSSLNIVEQFWQHNKRNEVATGLTHPGCGGEFVARSNSKVAVKHATATSSEPLPAANSHKQDQQSVA
;
A
#
# COMPACT_ATOMS: atom_id res chain seq x y z
N MET A 1 -16.38 -7.50 -6.99
CA MET A 1 -16.23 -6.05 -6.75
C MET A 1 -14.89 -5.64 -7.30
N ASP A 2 -14.88 -4.87 -8.39
CA ASP A 2 -13.64 -4.32 -8.95
C ASP A 2 -13.04 -3.35 -7.93
N LYS A 3 -11.90 -3.69 -7.33
CA LYS A 3 -11.15 -2.74 -6.49
C LYS A 3 -10.63 -1.64 -7.41
N SER A 4 -11.22 -0.45 -7.33
CA SER A 4 -10.67 0.74 -7.98
C SER A 4 -9.28 0.99 -7.40
N LEU A 5 -8.25 0.88 -8.22
CA LEU A 5 -6.88 1.17 -7.82
C LEU A 5 -6.74 2.66 -7.49
N THR A 6 -5.92 2.99 -6.50
CA THR A 6 -5.53 4.39 -6.26
C THR A 6 -4.34 4.70 -7.14
N GLN A 7 -4.39 5.79 -7.90
CA GLN A 7 -3.24 6.27 -8.65
C GLN A 7 -2.45 7.22 -7.75
N VAL A 8 -1.14 7.04 -7.67
CA VAL A 8 -0.23 7.95 -6.97
C VAL A 8 0.63 8.61 -8.02
N HIS A 9 0.69 9.93 -8.05
CA HIS A 9 1.43 10.69 -9.06
C HIS A 9 2.14 11.88 -8.43
N CYS A 10 3.24 12.31 -9.03
CA CYS A 10 3.91 13.54 -8.64
C CYS A 10 3.16 14.74 -9.22
N ASN A 11 3.02 15.80 -8.43
CA ASN A 11 2.37 17.04 -8.90
C ASN A 11 3.27 17.95 -9.77
N ARG A 12 4.53 17.59 -10.01
CA ARG A 12 5.49 18.38 -10.81
C ARG A 12 6.09 17.65 -12.01
N CYS A 13 5.97 16.33 -12.09
CA CYS A 13 6.49 15.53 -13.20
C CYS A 13 5.51 14.40 -13.54
N GLU A 14 5.77 13.69 -14.64
CA GLU A 14 4.90 12.61 -15.13
C GLU A 14 5.06 11.28 -14.36
N CYS A 15 5.86 11.27 -13.29
CA CYS A 15 6.04 10.08 -12.45
C CYS A 15 4.70 9.69 -11.80
N SER A 16 4.21 8.48 -12.12
CA SER A 16 3.00 7.94 -11.52
C SER A 16 3.06 6.42 -11.38
N THR A 17 2.27 5.89 -10.45
CA THR A 17 2.12 4.47 -10.16
C THR A 17 0.72 4.18 -9.65
N THR A 18 0.39 2.90 -9.49
CA THR A 18 -0.89 2.45 -8.92
C THR A 18 -0.69 1.73 -7.61
N THR A 19 -1.74 1.68 -6.78
CA THR A 19 -1.70 0.95 -5.52
C THR A 19 -1.95 -0.56 -5.62
N ASP A 20 -1.87 -1.13 -6.83
CA ASP A 20 -2.17 -2.54 -7.13
C ASP A 20 -1.32 -3.52 -6.31
N LYS A 21 -0.08 -3.14 -5.99
CA LYS A 21 0.88 -4.01 -5.27
C LYS A 21 1.14 -3.64 -3.81
N VAL A 22 0.54 -2.56 -3.30
CA VAL A 22 1.08 -1.87 -2.11
C VAL A 22 0.25 -1.94 -0.85
N ASN A 23 -0.91 -2.58 -0.85
CA ASN A 23 -1.68 -2.76 0.39
C ASN A 23 -1.95 -4.21 0.71
N GLY A 24 -1.38 -4.65 1.83
CA GLY A 24 -1.57 -5.97 2.40
C GLY A 24 -0.51 -6.31 3.43
N TRP A 25 -0.75 -7.39 4.15
CA TRP A 25 0.24 -8.02 5.00
C TRP A 25 0.95 -9.10 4.19
N ARG A 26 2.28 -9.13 4.27
CA ARG A 26 3.07 -10.27 3.79
C ARG A 26 3.54 -11.06 5.00
N VAL A 27 3.43 -12.37 4.92
CA VAL A 27 4.06 -13.25 5.91
C VAL A 27 5.47 -13.57 5.45
N PHE A 28 6.45 -13.26 6.29
CA PHE A 28 7.84 -13.62 6.12
C PHE A 28 8.21 -14.72 7.13
N LEU A 29 8.91 -15.75 6.69
CA LEU A 29 9.40 -16.79 7.60
C LEU A 29 10.76 -16.40 8.18
N TYR A 30 10.83 -16.26 9.49
CA TYR A 30 12.06 -15.97 10.23
C TYR A 30 12.23 -16.98 11.36
N ASN A 31 13.32 -17.76 11.34
CA ASN A 31 13.59 -18.80 12.34
C ASN A 31 12.41 -19.77 12.57
N GLY A 32 11.67 -20.09 11.50
CA GLY A 32 10.47 -20.95 11.55
C GLY A 32 9.21 -20.27 12.09
N LEU A 33 9.25 -18.96 12.36
CA LEU A 33 8.10 -18.15 12.77
C LEU A 33 7.58 -17.32 11.60
N GLU A 34 6.27 -17.23 11.51
CA GLU A 34 5.57 -16.36 10.56
C GLU A 34 5.50 -14.93 11.11
N LEU A 35 6.20 -14.01 10.45
CA LEU A 35 6.22 -12.59 10.79
C LEU A 35 5.35 -11.79 9.82
N PRO A 36 4.29 -11.13 10.29
CA PRO A 36 3.51 -10.23 9.45
C PRO A 36 4.27 -8.91 9.24
N LEU A 37 4.62 -8.61 7.99
CA LEU A 37 5.17 -7.33 7.58
C LEU A 37 4.10 -6.53 6.83
N ARG A 38 4.02 -5.24 7.11
CA ARG A 38 3.11 -4.34 6.40
C ARG A 38 3.76 -3.95 5.08
N ARG A 39 3.00 -4.04 3.99
CA ARG A 39 3.38 -3.42 2.72
C ARG A 39 2.87 -1.99 2.68
N THR A 40 3.72 -1.10 2.17
CA THR A 40 3.41 0.30 1.91
C THR A 40 4.08 0.74 0.61
N LEU A 41 3.77 1.96 0.15
CA LEU A 41 4.52 2.62 -0.92
C LEU A 41 5.72 3.35 -0.33
N GLY A 42 6.83 3.35 -1.06
CA GLY A 42 7.95 4.22 -0.77
C GLY A 42 8.77 4.53 -2.01
N TRP A 43 9.58 5.57 -1.93
CA TRP A 43 10.61 5.89 -2.91
C TRP A 43 11.89 5.15 -2.56
N CYS A 44 12.38 4.29 -3.47
CA CYS A 44 13.67 3.63 -3.29
C CYS A 44 14.76 4.39 -4.03
N LYS A 45 15.83 4.77 -3.34
CA LYS A 45 16.96 5.49 -3.95
C LYS A 45 17.74 4.65 -4.95
N GLN A 46 17.80 3.33 -4.75
CA GLN A 46 18.52 2.42 -5.66
C GLN A 46 17.71 2.11 -6.93
N CYS A 47 16.38 2.00 -6.82
CA CYS A 47 15.53 1.80 -8.00
C CYS A 47 15.19 3.11 -8.72
N GLU A 48 15.42 4.26 -8.07
CA GLU A 48 15.00 5.59 -8.52
C GLU A 48 13.52 5.63 -8.91
N ALA A 49 12.68 4.94 -8.13
CA ALA A 49 11.27 4.75 -8.44
C ALA A 49 10.42 4.57 -7.18
N LEU A 50 9.11 4.81 -7.34
CA LEU A 50 8.11 4.36 -6.38
C LEU A 50 7.99 2.84 -6.42
N VAL A 51 8.17 2.21 -5.27
CA VAL A 51 8.19 0.76 -5.09
C VAL A 51 7.27 0.34 -3.94
N THR A 52 6.98 -0.96 -3.89
CA THR A 52 6.46 -1.57 -2.67
C THR A 52 7.59 -1.70 -1.66
N ALA A 53 7.37 -1.17 -0.47
CA ALA A 53 8.26 -1.27 0.67
C ALA A 53 7.62 -2.14 1.76
N GLU A 54 8.44 -2.93 2.45
CA GLU A 54 8.07 -3.67 3.66
C GLU A 54 8.52 -2.88 4.88
N GLU A 55 7.57 -2.56 5.75
CA GLU A 55 7.78 -1.81 6.98
C GLU A 55 7.28 -2.62 8.18
N PHE A 56 7.94 -2.43 9.33
CA PHE A 56 7.45 -2.94 10.60
C PHE A 56 6.37 -2.01 11.15
N ARG A 57 5.49 -2.55 12.00
CA ARG A 57 4.61 -1.68 12.80
C ARG A 57 5.43 -0.96 13.89
N ASP A 58 4.79 0.02 14.51
CA ASP A 58 5.40 0.81 15.58
C ASP A 58 6.00 -0.10 16.68
N ILE A 59 7.31 0.02 16.88
CA ILE A 59 8.06 -0.75 17.89
C ILE A 59 7.48 -0.53 19.28
N ASN A 60 7.00 0.67 19.60
CA ASN A 60 6.40 0.95 20.92
C ASN A 60 5.12 0.16 21.13
N LEU A 61 4.33 -0.03 20.06
CA LEU A 61 3.14 -0.87 20.10
C LEU A 61 3.52 -2.34 20.32
N ILE A 62 4.55 -2.83 19.64
CA ILE A 62 5.07 -4.20 19.83
C ILE A 62 5.51 -4.41 21.28
N ILE A 63 6.30 -3.49 21.83
CA ILE A 63 6.78 -3.57 23.22
C ILE A 63 5.61 -3.56 24.21
N LYS A 64 4.59 -2.72 23.97
CA LYS A 64 3.39 -2.66 24.80
C LYS A 64 2.62 -3.98 24.77
N GLU A 65 2.36 -4.52 23.57
CA GLU A 65 1.69 -5.82 23.39
C GLU A 65 2.46 -6.97 24.07
N MET A 66 3.80 -6.98 23.95
CA MET A 66 4.64 -7.95 24.66
C MET A 66 4.46 -7.84 26.18
N GLY A 67 4.49 -6.62 26.72
CA GLY A 67 4.30 -6.39 28.15
C GLY A 67 2.93 -6.88 28.65
N GLU A 68 1.87 -6.62 27.88
CA GLU A 68 0.52 -7.10 28.19
C GLU A 68 0.43 -8.63 28.17
N LEU A 69 1.01 -9.28 27.15
CA LEU A 69 1.04 -10.74 27.03
C LEU A 69 1.85 -11.39 28.16
N VAL A 70 2.99 -10.81 28.55
CA VAL A 70 3.77 -11.30 29.70
C VAL A 70 2.94 -11.24 30.99
N ARG A 71 2.20 -10.15 31.21
CA ARG A 71 1.30 -10.03 32.38
C ARG A 71 0.19 -11.07 32.35
N GLN A 72 -0.41 -11.32 31.19
CA GLN A 72 -1.44 -12.36 31.02
C GLN A 72 -0.88 -13.76 31.31
N VAL A 73 0.28 -14.10 30.75
CA VAL A 73 0.94 -15.39 30.99
C VAL A 73 1.29 -15.56 32.47
N SER A 74 1.83 -14.52 33.12
CA SER A 74 2.16 -14.56 34.55
C SER A 74 0.92 -14.76 35.42
N ALA A 75 -0.18 -14.08 35.12
CA ALA A 75 -1.45 -14.27 35.82
C ALA A 75 -1.99 -15.70 35.67
N LEU A 76 -1.94 -16.24 34.45
CA LEU A 76 -2.30 -17.62 34.16
C LEU A 76 -1.43 -18.60 34.96
N GLU A 77 -0.12 -18.39 35.02
CA GLU A 77 0.78 -19.25 35.80
C GLU A 77 0.50 -19.22 37.30
N LYS A 78 0.17 -18.06 37.87
CA LYS A 78 -0.25 -17.97 39.27
C LYS A 78 -1.51 -18.79 39.55
N THR A 79 -2.52 -18.70 38.68
CA THR A 79 -3.76 -19.51 38.82
C THR A 79 -3.53 -21.01 38.64
N LEU A 80 -2.54 -21.39 37.81
CA LEU A 80 -2.19 -22.79 37.57
C LEU A 80 -1.38 -23.42 38.70
N LYS A 81 -0.55 -22.62 39.39
CA LYS A 81 0.26 -23.09 40.52
C LYS A 81 -0.60 -23.48 41.73
N THR A 82 -1.74 -22.82 41.92
CA THR A 82 -2.62 -23.06 43.07
C THR A 82 -3.53 -24.28 42.88
N ASN A 83 -3.72 -24.79 41.65
CA ASN A 83 -4.68 -25.87 41.41
C ASN A 83 -4.21 -26.88 40.34
N TYR A 84 -3.52 -27.94 40.79
CA TYR A 84 -2.93 -28.98 39.94
C TYR A 84 -3.93 -29.62 38.96
N TRP A 85 -5.17 -29.88 39.41
CA TRP A 85 -6.21 -30.47 38.58
C TRP A 85 -6.68 -29.53 37.47
N GLN A 86 -6.77 -28.22 37.75
CA GLN A 86 -7.07 -27.24 36.71
C GLN A 86 -5.97 -27.18 35.66
N ARG A 87 -4.69 -27.33 36.05
CA ARG A 87 -3.56 -27.41 35.12
C ARG A 87 -3.65 -28.61 34.17
N LEU A 88 -4.06 -29.77 34.69
CA LEU A 88 -4.11 -31.02 33.94
C LEU A 88 -5.39 -31.17 33.11
N LEU A 89 -6.53 -30.69 33.60
CA LEU A 89 -7.84 -30.91 32.99
C LEU A 89 -8.32 -29.73 32.12
N ASN A 90 -7.85 -28.50 32.37
CA ASN A 90 -8.34 -27.34 31.65
C ASN A 90 -7.63 -27.17 30.29
N ARG A 91 -8.12 -27.88 29.28
CA ARG A 91 -7.64 -27.80 27.89
C ARG A 91 -7.68 -26.38 27.32
N LYS A 92 -8.71 -25.59 27.66
CA LYS A 92 -8.85 -24.19 27.21
C LYS A 92 -7.68 -23.35 27.71
N LEU A 93 -7.36 -23.46 29.00
CA LEU A 93 -6.27 -22.71 29.64
C LEU A 93 -4.90 -23.04 29.03
N ARG A 94 -4.64 -24.33 28.75
CA ARG A 94 -3.41 -24.76 28.06
C ARG A 94 -3.30 -24.19 26.64
N ARG A 95 -4.41 -24.17 25.88
CA ARG A 95 -4.44 -23.57 24.54
C ARG A 95 -4.17 -22.07 24.59
N VAL A 96 -4.77 -21.35 25.54
CA VAL A 96 -4.53 -19.91 25.72
C VAL A 96 -3.06 -19.67 26.05
N ARG A 97 -2.50 -20.37 27.05
CA ARG A 97 -1.08 -20.25 27.41
C ARG A 97 -0.16 -20.52 26.22
N ARG A 98 -0.41 -21.60 25.48
CA ARG A 98 0.37 -21.95 24.29
C ARG A 98 0.33 -20.84 23.24
N ARG A 99 -0.85 -20.33 22.89
CA ARG A 99 -0.99 -19.21 21.94
C ARG A 99 -0.31 -17.94 22.44
N SER A 100 -0.42 -17.61 23.72
CA SER A 100 0.25 -16.43 24.29
C SER A 100 1.77 -16.55 24.20
N VAL A 101 2.33 -17.74 24.43
CA VAL A 101 3.76 -18.00 24.27
C VAL A 101 4.18 -17.95 22.80
N GLU A 102 3.42 -18.57 21.90
CA GLU A 102 3.65 -18.50 20.45
C GLU A 102 3.64 -17.03 19.97
N ASN A 103 2.65 -16.24 20.40
CA ASN A 103 2.58 -14.82 20.10
C ASN A 103 3.81 -14.06 20.65
N LEU A 104 4.22 -14.32 21.89
CA LEU A 104 5.42 -13.68 22.46
C LEU A 104 6.69 -13.99 21.64
N LEU A 105 6.83 -15.21 21.14
CA LEU A 105 7.96 -15.58 20.27
C LEU A 105 7.89 -14.82 18.95
N THR A 106 6.71 -14.72 18.32
CA THR A 106 6.51 -13.93 17.10
C THR A 106 6.84 -12.46 17.31
N LEU A 107 6.37 -11.85 18.41
CA LEU A 107 6.67 -10.44 18.74
C LEU A 107 8.17 -10.22 18.99
N GLY A 108 8.83 -11.15 19.70
CA GLY A 108 10.27 -11.09 19.95
C GLY A 108 11.08 -11.20 18.66
N ALA A 109 10.66 -12.08 17.75
CA ALA A 109 11.26 -12.22 16.43
C ALA A 109 11.04 -10.96 15.57
N GLU A 110 9.86 -10.35 15.63
CA GLU A 110 9.59 -9.08 14.93
C GLU A 110 10.51 -7.96 15.43
N LEU A 111 10.70 -7.82 16.75
CA LEU A 111 11.66 -6.87 17.32
C LEU A 111 13.11 -7.16 16.93
N ASP A 112 13.51 -8.42 16.88
CA ASP A 112 14.86 -8.82 16.47
C ASP A 112 15.14 -8.40 15.02
N VAL A 113 14.23 -8.71 14.10
CA VAL A 113 14.38 -8.30 12.70
C VAL A 113 14.31 -6.78 12.55
N ALA A 114 13.40 -6.11 13.27
CA ALA A 114 13.34 -4.65 13.27
C ALA A 114 14.67 -4.04 13.75
N ARG A 115 15.27 -4.59 14.82
CA ARG A 115 16.58 -4.17 15.32
C ARG A 115 17.69 -4.39 14.28
N GLN A 116 17.74 -5.55 13.62
CA GLN A 116 18.74 -5.86 12.59
C GLN A 116 18.67 -4.89 11.40
N ARG A 117 17.47 -4.41 11.06
CA ARG A 117 17.26 -3.42 9.99
C ARG A 117 17.29 -1.96 10.48
N ALA A 118 17.62 -1.72 11.75
CA ALA A 118 17.52 -0.41 12.39
C ALA A 118 16.16 0.28 12.18
N ASN A 119 15.09 -0.51 12.19
CA ASN A 119 13.71 -0.13 11.91
C ASN A 119 13.49 0.55 10.54
N LYS A 120 14.38 0.30 9.58
CA LYS A 120 14.22 0.82 8.21
C LYS A 120 13.32 -0.06 7.38
N ALA A 121 12.54 0.57 6.52
CA ALA A 121 11.78 -0.12 5.50
C ALA A 121 12.71 -0.76 4.46
N ARG A 122 12.25 -1.87 3.86
CA ARG A 122 12.98 -2.61 2.83
C ARG A 122 12.24 -2.57 1.50
N CYS A 123 12.96 -2.28 0.42
CA CYS A 123 12.42 -2.38 -0.93
C CYS A 123 12.15 -3.85 -1.27
N VAL A 124 10.93 -4.18 -1.72
CA VAL A 124 10.58 -5.55 -2.13
C VAL A 124 11.26 -5.95 -3.45
N CYS A 125 11.64 -4.98 -4.28
CA CYS A 125 12.23 -5.24 -5.58
C CYS A 125 13.75 -5.48 -5.53
N CYS A 126 14.49 -4.71 -4.73
CA CYS A 126 15.95 -4.74 -4.72
C CYS A 126 16.57 -4.97 -3.32
N ASP A 127 15.75 -5.17 -2.29
CA ASP A 127 16.19 -5.41 -0.91
C ASP A 127 16.95 -4.26 -0.23
N SER A 128 17.05 -3.09 -0.87
CA SER A 128 17.59 -1.87 -0.26
C SER A 128 16.85 -1.47 1.01
N LEU A 129 17.59 -0.97 2.00
CA LEU A 129 17.06 -0.31 3.19
C LEU A 129 16.97 1.23 3.04
N ASP A 130 17.41 1.76 1.90
CA ASP A 130 17.34 3.19 1.58
C ASP A 130 16.04 3.49 0.83
N VAL A 131 14.95 3.44 1.60
CA VAL A 131 13.58 3.63 1.13
C VAL A 131 12.87 4.63 2.04
N GLU A 132 12.34 5.68 1.42
CA GLU A 132 11.51 6.68 2.10
C GLU A 132 10.05 6.30 1.89
N VAL A 133 9.37 5.90 2.96
CA VAL A 133 7.99 5.41 2.90
C VAL A 133 6.98 6.54 3.01
N ILE A 134 5.82 6.34 2.39
CA ILE A 134 4.64 7.18 2.64
C ILE A 134 4.20 6.98 4.08
N ASP A 135 3.74 8.05 4.73
CA ASP A 135 3.27 7.99 6.11
C ASP A 135 2.24 6.86 6.29
N SER A 136 2.58 5.93 7.18
CA SER A 136 1.79 4.75 7.51
C SER A 136 0.40 5.07 8.09
N SER A 137 0.16 6.32 8.53
CA SER A 137 -1.15 6.82 8.94
C SER A 137 -2.14 6.95 7.77
N LEU A 138 -1.63 7.08 6.55
CA LEU A 138 -2.43 7.18 5.34
C LEU A 138 -2.81 5.78 4.86
N ASN A 139 -3.99 5.28 5.27
CA ASN A 139 -4.58 4.10 4.64
C ASN A 139 -5.21 4.50 3.30
N ILE A 140 -4.40 4.43 2.24
CA ILE A 140 -4.71 4.90 0.87
C ILE A 140 -5.91 4.16 0.23
N VAL A 141 -6.38 3.03 0.78
CA VAL A 141 -7.43 2.20 0.13
C VAL A 141 -8.75 2.12 0.91
N GLU A 142 -8.76 2.04 2.25
CA GLU A 142 -10.03 1.77 2.98
C GLU A 142 -10.61 2.97 3.74
N GLN A 143 -9.79 3.79 4.40
CA GLN A 143 -10.28 4.95 5.17
C GLN A 143 -10.31 6.24 4.34
N PHE A 144 -9.51 6.30 3.28
CA PHE A 144 -9.38 7.48 2.42
C PHE A 144 -10.68 7.91 1.75
N TRP A 145 -11.43 6.94 1.20
CA TRP A 145 -12.60 7.21 0.36
C TRP A 145 -13.88 7.49 1.15
N GLN A 146 -13.92 7.14 2.45
CA GLN A 146 -15.09 7.39 3.27
C GLN A 146 -15.16 8.84 3.77
N HIS A 147 -14.05 9.58 3.80
CA HIS A 147 -13.97 10.89 4.45
C HIS A 147 -13.48 12.05 3.58
N ASN A 148 -12.84 11.82 2.43
CA ASN A 148 -12.30 12.93 1.62
C ASN A 148 -13.22 13.35 0.47
N LYS A 149 -13.84 14.53 0.63
CA LYS A 149 -14.60 15.23 -0.43
C LYS A 149 -13.72 15.72 -1.60
N ARG A 150 -12.38 15.71 -1.45
CA ARG A 150 -11.44 16.38 -2.36
C ARG A 150 -10.83 15.49 -3.46
N ASN A 151 -11.16 14.19 -3.53
CA ASN A 151 -10.64 13.24 -4.54
C ASN A 151 -9.12 13.08 -4.65
N GLU A 152 -8.33 13.88 -3.91
CA GLU A 152 -6.88 13.91 -3.91
C GLU A 152 -6.35 14.18 -2.50
N VAL A 153 -5.24 13.54 -2.12
CA VAL A 153 -4.56 13.77 -0.84
C VAL A 153 -3.05 13.65 -1.02
N ALA A 154 -2.38 14.62 -0.41
CA ALA A 154 -0.94 14.67 -0.22
C ALA A 154 -0.44 13.45 0.58
N THR A 155 0.54 12.74 0.04
CA THR A 155 1.12 11.56 0.73
C THR A 155 2.20 11.94 1.73
N GLY A 156 2.66 13.19 1.74
CA GLY A 156 3.80 13.65 2.52
C GLY A 156 5.16 13.25 1.94
N LEU A 157 5.18 12.42 0.89
CA LEU A 157 6.41 11.96 0.25
C LEU A 157 6.83 12.93 -0.86
N THR A 158 8.06 13.43 -0.79
CA THR A 158 8.63 14.34 -1.79
C THR A 158 9.44 13.56 -2.82
N HIS A 159 9.23 13.86 -4.10
CA HIS A 159 10.00 13.30 -5.20
C HIS A 159 11.40 13.95 -5.24
N PRO A 160 12.50 13.18 -5.10
CA PRO A 160 13.84 13.76 -4.99
C PRO A 160 14.34 14.43 -6.27
N GLY A 161 13.92 13.96 -7.45
CA GLY A 161 14.31 14.56 -8.74
C GLY A 161 13.71 15.95 -9.02
N CYS A 162 12.40 16.15 -8.82
CA CYS A 162 11.72 17.42 -9.17
C CYS A 162 11.25 18.24 -7.96
N GLY A 163 11.44 17.74 -6.74
CA GLY A 163 10.96 18.38 -5.50
C GLY A 163 9.43 18.51 -5.41
N GLY A 164 8.69 17.80 -6.26
CA GLY A 164 7.22 17.74 -6.20
C GLY A 164 6.76 16.77 -5.13
N GLU A 165 5.50 16.86 -4.73
CA GLU A 165 4.92 15.93 -3.76
C GLU A 165 4.13 14.84 -4.49
N PHE A 166 4.17 13.61 -3.96
CA PHE A 166 3.30 12.54 -4.43
C PHE A 166 1.89 12.71 -3.87
N VAL A 167 0.89 12.65 -4.75
CA VAL A 167 -0.52 12.83 -4.45
C VAL A 167 -1.29 11.57 -4.86
N ALA A 168 -2.10 11.05 -3.96
CA ALA A 168 -2.98 9.91 -4.20
C ALA A 168 -4.34 10.39 -4.70
N ARG A 169 -4.82 9.83 -5.82
CA ARG A 169 -6.12 10.12 -6.45
C ARG A 169 -6.87 8.84 -6.82
N SER A 170 -8.20 8.91 -6.88
CA SER A 170 -8.97 7.75 -7.32
C SER A 170 -8.70 7.52 -8.79
N ASN A 171 -8.43 6.27 -9.17
CA ASN A 171 -8.51 5.89 -10.57
C ASN A 171 -10.00 5.72 -10.91
N SER A 172 -10.74 6.84 -10.97
CA SER A 172 -11.96 6.85 -11.76
C SER A 172 -11.50 6.55 -13.18
N LYS A 173 -12.01 5.47 -13.80
CA LYS A 173 -11.85 5.24 -15.23
C LYS A 173 -12.16 6.57 -15.88
N VAL A 174 -11.14 7.30 -16.35
CA VAL A 174 -11.35 8.50 -17.13
C VAL A 174 -12.10 7.97 -18.32
N ALA A 175 -13.40 8.26 -18.37
CA ALA A 175 -14.16 8.15 -19.59
C ALA A 175 -13.41 9.04 -20.57
N VAL A 176 -12.54 8.43 -21.38
CA VAL A 176 -11.98 9.03 -22.56
C VAL A 176 -13.22 9.42 -23.34
N LYS A 177 -13.60 10.71 -23.25
CA LYS A 177 -14.51 11.30 -24.22
C LYS A 177 -13.74 11.18 -25.53
N HIS A 178 -13.97 10.09 -26.25
CA HIS A 178 -13.71 10.07 -27.67
C HIS A 178 -14.39 11.31 -28.20
N ALA A 179 -13.57 12.26 -28.65
CA ALA A 179 -14.02 13.32 -29.51
C ALA A 179 -14.62 12.62 -30.73
N THR A 180 -15.95 12.47 -30.74
CA THR A 180 -16.69 12.19 -31.95
C THR A 180 -16.50 13.40 -32.84
N ALA A 181 -15.58 13.26 -33.77
CA ALA A 181 -15.57 14.03 -35.00
C ALA A 181 -16.94 13.86 -35.66
N THR A 182 -17.77 14.90 -35.57
CA THR A 182 -18.96 15.01 -36.40
C THR A 182 -18.53 15.72 -37.68
N SER A 183 -17.95 14.95 -38.60
CA SER A 183 -17.93 15.30 -40.01
C SER A 183 -19.31 15.00 -40.59
N SER A 184 -20.04 16.02 -40.99
CA SER A 184 -21.16 15.90 -41.91
C SER A 184 -21.12 17.07 -42.87
N GLU A 185 -20.53 16.83 -44.05
CA GLU A 185 -20.81 17.60 -45.26
C GLU A 185 -22.32 17.57 -45.58
N PRO A 186 -22.80 18.51 -46.40
CA PRO A 186 -23.20 18.04 -47.73
C PRO A 186 -22.76 18.96 -48.89
N LEU A 187 -22.31 18.29 -49.96
CA LEU A 187 -22.16 18.78 -51.34
C LEU A 187 -23.44 19.46 -51.88
N PRO A 188 -23.31 20.46 -52.77
CA PRO A 188 -24.30 20.71 -53.81
C PRO A 188 -23.85 20.16 -55.17
N ALA A 189 -24.84 19.58 -55.85
CA ALA A 189 -24.77 18.84 -57.09
C ALA A 189 -24.39 19.67 -58.32
N ALA A 190 -23.84 18.94 -59.29
CA ALA A 190 -23.54 19.39 -60.64
C ALA A 190 -24.76 19.95 -61.38
N ASN A 191 -24.54 21.02 -62.17
CA ASN A 191 -25.41 21.34 -63.28
C ASN A 191 -24.56 21.70 -64.51
N SER A 192 -24.73 20.89 -65.54
CA SER A 192 -24.14 21.00 -66.87
C SER A 192 -24.95 21.96 -67.75
N HIS A 193 -24.30 22.92 -68.40
CA HIS A 193 -24.79 23.48 -69.67
C HIS A 193 -23.69 24.14 -70.51
N LYS A 194 -23.46 23.53 -71.69
CA LYS A 194 -23.30 24.11 -73.05
C LYS A 194 -22.35 25.30 -73.31
N GLN A 195 -21.48 25.07 -74.32
CA GLN A 195 -21.18 25.91 -75.51
C GLN A 195 -20.57 27.31 -75.23
N ASP A 196 -19.53 27.82 -75.93
CA ASP A 196 -19.14 27.70 -77.32
C ASP A 196 -17.63 27.95 -77.56
N GLN A 197 -17.24 27.60 -78.79
CA GLN A 197 -16.08 28.00 -79.59
C GLN A 197 -15.60 29.46 -79.39
N GLN A 198 -14.29 29.72 -79.39
CA GLN A 198 -13.54 30.31 -80.53
C GLN A 198 -12.09 30.67 -80.17
N SER A 199 -11.23 30.36 -81.13
CA SER A 199 -9.87 30.86 -81.40
C SER A 199 -9.68 32.37 -81.19
N VAL A 200 -8.44 32.82 -80.93
CA VAL A 200 -7.63 33.71 -81.81
C VAL A 200 -6.19 33.80 -81.25
N ALA A 201 -5.24 33.60 -82.19
CA ALA A 201 -3.84 34.06 -82.30
C ALA A 201 -2.87 33.95 -81.09
#